data_AF-A0A949XKW3-F1
#
_entry.id   AF-A0A949XKW3-F1
#
_cell.length_a   1.000
_cell.length_b   1.000
_cell.length_c   1.000
_cell.angle_alpha   90.00
_cell.angle_beta   90.00
_cell.angle_gamma   90.00
#
_symmetry.space_group_name_H-M   'P 1'
#
loop_
_entity.id
_entity.type
_entity.pdbx_description
1 polymer ?
#
loop_
_entity_poly.entity_id
_entity_poly.type
_entity_poly.pdbx_seq_one_letter_code
_entity_poly.pdbx_strand_id
1 'polypeptide(L)'
;MPTLYVENVPEDLYEALRARAQEHRRSIAAEVIELLKSNIPTQAELERRRELFDSIMEIRSQPSPGKGPFPSAEEMIREDRER
;
A
#
# COMPACT_ATOMS: atom_id res chain seq x y z
N MET A 1 -12.14 8.82 -24.21
CA MET A 1 -11.15 8.25 -23.28
C MET A 1 -9.77 8.70 -23.73
N PRO A 2 -8.85 9.05 -22.83
CA PRO A 2 -7.48 9.35 -23.22
C PRO A 2 -6.79 8.09 -23.75
N THR A 3 -6.04 8.22 -24.85
CA THR A 3 -5.25 7.13 -25.44
C THR A 3 -3.77 7.49 -25.30
N LEU A 4 -2.97 6.55 -24.79
CA LEU A 4 -1.53 6.70 -24.68
C LEU A 4 -0.86 5.88 -25.79
N TYR A 5 -0.02 6.52 -26.59
CA TYR A 5 0.86 5.87 -27.55
C TYR A 5 2.29 5.91 -27.02
N VAL A 6 2.96 4.77 -27.01
CA VAL A 6 4.35 4.64 -26.60
C VAL A 6 5.12 4.06 -27.78
N GLU A 7 6.07 4.84 -28.30
CA GLU A 7 6.91 4.44 -29.43
C GLU A 7 8.25 3.90 -28.95
N ASN A 8 8.92 3.11 -29.80
CA ASN A 8 10.26 2.57 -29.56
C ASN A 8 10.37 1.72 -28.29
N VAL A 9 9.35 0.90 -28.00
CA VAL A 9 9.41 -0.09 -26.92
C VAL A 9 10.45 -1.16 -27.30
N PRO A 10 11.48 -1.39 -26.47
CA PRO A 10 12.43 -2.47 -26.70
C PRO A 10 11.74 -3.83 -26.85
N GLU A 11 12.23 -4.67 -27.77
CA GLU A 11 11.61 -5.97 -28.08
C GLU A 11 11.53 -6.88 -26.85
N ASP A 12 12.59 -6.91 -26.06
CA ASP A 12 12.67 -7.67 -24.81
C ASP A 12 11.62 -7.22 -23.79
N LEU A 13 11.40 -5.90 -23.68
CA LEU A 13 10.36 -5.34 -22.83
C LEU A 13 8.96 -5.71 -23.33
N TYR A 14 8.72 -5.64 -24.64
CA TYR A 14 7.44 -6.02 -25.23
C TYR A 14 7.12 -7.50 -24.97
N GLU A 15 8.09 -8.40 -25.18
CA GLU A 15 7.92 -9.83 -24.93
C GLU A 15 7.69 -10.14 -23.44
N ALA A 16 8.40 -9.46 -22.53
CA ALA A 16 8.14 -9.58 -21.10
C ALA A 16 6.70 -9.14 -20.73
N LEU A 17 6.23 -8.04 -21.31
CA LEU A 17 4.86 -7.53 -21.13
C LEU A 17 3.82 -8.52 -21.67
N ARG A 18 4.09 -9.14 -22.82
CA ARG A 18 3.22 -10.13 -23.45
C ARG A 18 3.12 -11.40 -22.62
N ALA A 19 4.24 -11.94 -22.14
CA ALA A 19 4.27 -13.12 -21.28
C ALA A 19 3.48 -12.89 -19.99
N ARG A 20 3.70 -11.74 -19.35
CA ARG A 20 2.96 -11.33 -18.15
C ARG A 20 1.46 -11.18 -18.42
N ALA A 21 1.06 -10.54 -19.51
CA ALA A 21 -0.35 -10.40 -19.87
C ALA A 21 -1.02 -11.78 -20.07
N GLN A 22 -0.31 -12.76 -20.67
CA GLN A 22 -0.78 -14.13 -20.83
C GLN A 22 -0.96 -14.85 -19.48
N GLU A 23 0.01 -14.71 -18.56
CA GLU A 23 -0.07 -15.26 -17.20
C GLU A 23 -1.31 -14.73 -16.46
N HIS A 24 -1.57 -13.42 -16.55
CA HIS A 24 -2.73 -12.78 -15.95
C HIS A 24 -4.03 -12.97 -16.75
N ARG A 25 -3.99 -13.66 -17.90
CA ARG A 25 -5.13 -13.89 -18.82
C ARG A 25 -5.81 -12.59 -19.26
N ARG A 26 -5.01 -11.58 -19.57
CA ARG A 26 -5.43 -10.24 -19.97
C ARG A 26 -4.85 -9.89 -21.34
N SER A 27 -5.44 -8.90 -22.00
CA SER A 27 -4.79 -8.28 -23.16
C SER A 27 -3.59 -7.45 -22.70
N ILE A 28 -2.61 -7.24 -23.58
CA ILE A 28 -1.44 -6.38 -23.28
C ILE A 28 -1.89 -4.99 -22.84
N ALA A 29 -2.88 -4.39 -23.53
CA ALA A 29 -3.40 -3.08 -23.16
C ALA A 29 -4.00 -3.05 -21.74
N ALA A 30 -4.76 -4.10 -21.37
CA ALA A 30 -5.31 -4.21 -20.02
C ALA A 30 -4.21 -4.38 -18.97
N GLU A 31 -3.17 -5.16 -19.26
CA GLU A 31 -2.03 -5.34 -18.36
C GLU A 31 -1.22 -4.05 -18.18
N VAL A 32 -1.00 -3.29 -19.25
CA VAL A 32 -0.36 -1.98 -19.20
C VAL A 32 -1.16 -1.02 -18.31
N ILE A 33 -2.49 -0.98 -18.45
CA ILE A 33 -3.33 -0.13 -17.60
C ILE A 33 -3.18 -0.49 -16.12
N GLU A 34 -3.14 -1.77 -15.78
CA GLU A 34 -3.00 -2.25 -14.40
C GLU A 34 -1.61 -1.97 -13.82
N LEU A 35 -0.57 -2.09 -14.65
CA LEU A 35 0.78 -1.64 -14.34
C LEU A 35 0.83 -0.14 -14.05
N LEU A 36 0.21 0.68 -14.90
CA LEU A 36 0.16 2.13 -14.72
C LEU A 36 -0.59 2.50 -13.43
N LYS A 37 -1.74 1.88 -13.15
CA LYS A 37 -2.48 2.10 -11.89
C LYS A 37 -1.65 1.77 -10.64
N SER A 38 -0.83 0.73 -10.72
CA SER A 38 -0.04 0.25 -9.59
C SER A 38 1.20 1.10 -9.34
N ASN A 39 1.77 1.70 -10.39
CA ASN A 39 3.06 2.42 -10.31
C ASN A 39 2.92 3.95 -10.36
N ILE A 40 1.83 4.48 -10.92
CA ILE A 40 1.61 5.91 -11.05
C ILE A 40 0.56 6.35 -10.02
N PRO A 41 0.98 6.88 -8.86
CA PRO A 41 0.04 7.41 -7.89
C PRO A 41 -0.64 8.66 -8.45
N THR A 42 -1.94 8.78 -8.23
CA THR A 42 -2.68 10.00 -8.54
C THR A 42 -2.46 11.03 -7.44
N GLN A 43 -2.68 12.32 -7.72
CA GLN A 43 -2.58 13.36 -6.69
C GLN A 43 -3.51 13.09 -5.50
N ALA A 44 -4.75 12.66 -5.77
CA ALA A 44 -5.70 12.28 -4.73
C ALA A 44 -5.19 11.12 -3.86
N GLU A 45 -4.52 10.12 -4.45
CA GLU A 45 -3.90 9.02 -3.71
C GLU A 45 -2.73 9.51 -2.84
N LEU A 46 -1.91 10.44 -3.36
CA LEU A 46 -0.80 11.04 -2.59
C LEU A 46 -1.31 11.88 -1.42
N GLU A 47 -2.37 12.66 -1.61
CA GLU A 47 -3.03 13.44 -0.56
C GLU A 47 -3.57 12.53 0.54
N ARG A 48 -4.31 11.47 0.18
CA ARG A 48 -4.82 10.49 1.13
C ARG A 48 -3.70 9.79 1.92
N ARG A 49 -2.58 9.47 1.27
CA ARG A 49 -1.40 8.91 1.95
C ARG A 49 -0.79 9.88 2.95
N ARG A 50 -0.76 11.18 2.61
CA ARG A 50 -0.26 12.21 3.51
C ARG A 50 -1.17 12.36 4.73
N GLU A 51 -2.48 12.48 4.53
CA GLU A 51 -3.46 12.54 5.63
C GLU A 51 -3.35 11.35 6.58
N LEU A 52 -3.20 10.14 6.02
CA LEU A 52 -3.02 8.94 6.81
C LEU A 52 -1.72 8.98 7.62
N PHE A 53 -0.62 9.43 7.01
CA PHE A 53 0.64 9.58 7.71
C PHE A 53 0.56 10.61 8.83
N ASP A 54 -0.07 11.75 8.57
CA ASP A 54 -0.28 12.82 9.56
C ASP A 54 -1.11 12.30 10.75
N SER A 55 -2.16 11.52 10.50
CA SER A 55 -2.97 10.90 11.57
C SER A 55 -2.17 9.91 12.44
N ILE A 56 -1.27 9.13 11.82
CA ILE A 56 -0.40 8.20 12.57
C ILE A 56 0.60 8.99 13.41
N MET A 57 1.17 10.07 12.86
CA MET A 57 2.08 10.94 13.60
C MET A 57 1.37 11.61 14.77
N GLU A 58 0.13 12.05 14.59
CA GLU A 58 -0.69 12.63 15.65
C GLU A 58 -0.91 11.62 16.78
N ILE A 59 -1.36 10.39 16.46
CA ILE A 59 -1.55 9.31 17.45
C ILE A 59 -0.25 9.00 18.19
N ARG A 60 0.89 8.94 17.49
CA ARG A 60 2.20 8.68 18.10
C ARG A 60 2.69 9.83 18.98
N SER A 61 2.29 11.06 18.68
CA SER A 61 2.67 12.24 19.46
C SER A 61 1.89 12.36 20.77
N GLN A 62 0.74 11.68 20.88
CA GLN A 62 -0.04 11.67 22.10
C GLN A 62 0.74 10.96 23.21
N PRO A 63 0.84 11.58 24.40
CA PRO A 63 1.50 10.94 25.53
C PRO A 63 0.74 9.65 25.85
N SER A 64 1.47 8.56 26.12
CA SER A 64 0.84 7.34 26.61
C SER A 64 -0.02 7.69 27.83
N PRO A 65 -1.28 7.21 27.90
CA PRO A 65 -2.03 7.32 29.13
C PRO A 65 -1.16 6.71 30.22
N GLY A 66 -0.74 7.54 31.18
CA GLY A 66 0.20 7.14 32.23
C GLY A 66 -0.36 5.97 33.04
N LYS A 67 0.44 5.41 33.96
CA LYS A 67 0.01 4.29 34.79
C LYS A 67 -1.30 4.66 35.51
N GLY A 68 -2.41 4.09 35.05
CA GLY A 68 -3.72 4.30 35.63
C GLY A 68 -3.84 3.61 36.99
N PRO A 69 -5.02 3.63 37.62
CA PRO A 69 -5.25 2.93 38.90
C PRO A 69 -5.21 1.40 38.76
N PHE A 70 -5.18 0.88 37.53
CA PHE A 70 -5.17 -0.55 37.24
C PHE A 70 -3.77 -1.02 36.83
N PRO A 71 -3.41 -2.29 37.12
CA PRO A 71 -2.21 -2.92 36.57
C PRO A 71 -2.25 -2.91 35.04
N SER A 72 -1.08 -2.90 34.44
CA SER A 72 -0.91 -3.03 32.99
C SER A 72 -1.51 -4.34 32.49
N ALA A 73 -1.93 -4.36 31.22
CA ALA A 73 -2.41 -5.57 30.57
C ALA A 73 -1.35 -6.70 30.65
N GLU A 74 -0.07 -6.35 30.59
CA GLU A 74 1.06 -7.26 30.72
C GLU A 74 1.14 -7.89 32.12
N GLU A 75 0.93 -7.08 33.18
CA GLU A 75 0.87 -7.56 34.57
C GLU A 75 -0.34 -8.50 34.76
N MET A 76 -1.51 -8.17 34.22
CA MET A 76 -2.72 -9.00 34.33
C MET A 76 -2.58 -10.34 33.58
N ILE A 77 -1.98 -10.35 32.39
CA ILE A 77 -1.72 -11.59 31.62
C ILE A 77 -0.70 -12.47 32.34
N ARG A 78 0.29 -11.88 33.01
CA ARG A 78 1.28 -12.64 33.80
C ARG A 78 0.61 -13.32 34.99
N GLU A 79 -0.23 -12.59 35.72
CA GLU A 79 -1.00 -13.12 36.86
C GLU A 79 -1.88 -14.30 36.46
N ASP A 80 -2.58 -14.21 35.32
CA ASP A 80 -3.46 -15.29 34.84
C ASP A 80 -2.67 -16.56 34.44
N ARG A 81 -1.44 -16.42 33.95
CA ARG A 81 -0.56 -17.55 33.60
C ARG A 81 0.08 -18.25 34.79
N GLU A 82 0.21 -17.56 35.91
CA GLU A 82 0.81 -18.10 37.15
C GLU A 82 -0.22 -18.77 38.07
N ARG A 83 -1.48 -18.81 37.63
CA ARG A 83 -2.63 -19.39 38.34
C ARG A 83 -2.93 -20.82 37.92
#